data_AF-A0A959N7J1-F1
#
_entry.id   AF-A0A959N7J1-F1
#
_cell.length_a   1.000
_cell.length_b   1.000
_cell.length_c   1.000
_cell.angle_alpha   90.00
_cell.angle_beta   90.00
_cell.angle_gamma   90.00
#
_symmetry.space_group_name_H-M   'P 1'
#
loop_
_entity.id
_entity.type
_entity.pdbx_description
1 polymer ?
#
loop_
_entity_poly.entity_id
_entity_poly.type
_entity_poly.pdbx_seq_one_letter_code
_entity_poly.pdbx_strand_id
1 'polypeptide(L)'
;MKKYLDYLNSITDKNGLIIEKELGEWVPPTKTEVPPSLVSSAYYFYDLTLMSKIANVLDKSDDSKYYSEKANKTKIAFNNEFFDPTTNNYSIGRQGANIFPLAFGLVPAEYENKVFEKLVYNIEVNSKGHFDTGMMATPYLLEVLTKFGRADLAYTVMNRRDYPSFGYNIERGATSIWETWLGNDSHSHPMFGSVCAWFFQTLGGINPDPDNP
;
A
#
# COMPACT_ATOMS: atom_id res chain seq x y z
N MET A 1 18.91 -10.06 -2.33
CA MET A 1 18.37 -8.96 -1.49
C MET A 1 19.41 -7.93 -1.08
N LYS A 2 20.53 -8.26 -0.41
CA LYS A 2 21.53 -7.24 0.03
C LYS A 2 21.99 -6.26 -1.07
N LYS A 3 22.52 -6.78 -2.19
CA LYS A 3 22.97 -5.94 -3.32
C LYS A 3 21.86 -5.02 -3.89
N TYR A 4 20.61 -5.46 -3.84
CA TYR A 4 19.46 -4.66 -4.26
C TYR A 4 19.20 -3.51 -3.28
N LEU A 5 19.24 -3.77 -1.97
CA LEU A 5 19.12 -2.74 -0.93
C LEU A 5 20.32 -1.77 -0.93
N ASP A 6 21.52 -2.23 -1.30
CA ASP A 6 22.68 -1.38 -1.48
C ASP A 6 22.49 -0.43 -2.66
N TYR A 7 21.91 -0.93 -3.76
CA TYR A 7 21.50 -0.10 -4.89
C TYR A 7 20.40 0.90 -4.51
N LEU A 8 19.32 0.46 -3.86
CA LEU A 8 18.26 1.37 -3.40
C LEU A 8 18.82 2.46 -2.47
N ASN A 9 19.75 2.11 -1.59
CA ASN A 9 20.44 3.08 -0.76
C ASN A 9 21.29 4.08 -1.56
N SER A 10 21.88 3.66 -2.68
CA SER A 10 22.67 4.56 -3.52
C SER A 10 21.84 5.64 -4.21
N ILE A 11 20.52 5.46 -4.28
CA ILE A 11 19.56 6.39 -4.90
C ILE A 11 18.67 7.11 -3.88
N THR A 12 18.99 7.02 -2.58
CA THR A 12 18.31 7.83 -1.55
C THR A 12 18.87 9.25 -1.49
N ASP A 13 18.05 10.21 -1.08
CA ASP A 13 18.50 11.53 -0.70
C ASP A 13 19.31 11.53 0.61
N LYS A 14 19.76 12.71 1.01
CA LYS A 14 20.48 12.93 2.27
C LYS A 14 19.66 12.55 3.53
N ASN A 15 18.34 12.44 3.41
CA ASN A 15 17.44 12.10 4.51
C ASN A 15 17.11 10.60 4.53
N GLY A 16 17.49 9.84 3.49
CA GLY A 16 17.25 8.40 3.39
C GLY A 16 15.94 8.03 2.69
N LEU A 17 15.40 8.92 1.85
CA LEU A 17 14.21 8.69 1.02
C LEU A 17 14.59 8.43 -0.44
N ILE A 18 13.86 7.54 -1.11
CA ILE A 18 14.08 7.24 -2.53
C ILE A 18 13.61 8.45 -3.37
N ILE A 19 14.50 8.99 -4.19
CA ILE A 19 14.23 10.19 -5.03
C ILE A 19 13.55 9.82 -6.36
N GLU A 20 13.59 8.54 -6.72
CA GLU A 20 13.22 8.08 -8.05
C GLU A 20 11.75 8.36 -8.40
N LYS A 21 11.54 8.81 -9.65
CA LYS A 21 10.26 9.29 -10.17
C LYS A 21 9.64 8.32 -11.18
N GLU A 22 9.79 7.03 -10.93
CA GLU A 22 9.21 5.98 -11.78
C GLU A 22 7.67 5.90 -11.60
N LEU A 23 7.06 4.79 -12.02
CA LEU A 23 5.62 4.57 -12.18
C LEU A 23 4.76 4.92 -10.94
N GLY A 24 5.32 4.85 -9.72
CA GLY A 24 4.63 5.20 -8.49
C GLY A 24 3.34 4.40 -8.28
N GLU A 25 2.27 5.11 -7.92
CA GLU A 25 0.93 4.51 -7.84
C GLU A 25 0.33 4.42 -9.25
N TRP A 26 0.76 3.42 -10.01
CA TRP A 26 0.38 3.23 -11.41
C TRP A 26 -1.13 2.95 -11.57
N VAL A 27 -1.75 3.60 -12.56
CA VAL A 27 -3.16 3.44 -13.01
C VAL A 27 -4.24 3.52 -11.92
N PRO A 28 -4.29 4.59 -11.09
CA PRO A 28 -5.51 4.87 -10.34
C PRO A 28 -6.66 5.22 -11.30
N PRO A 29 -7.92 5.22 -10.87
CA PRO A 29 -9.06 5.57 -11.72
C PRO A 29 -9.02 6.99 -12.28
N THR A 30 -8.19 7.85 -11.71
CA THR A 30 -7.95 9.21 -12.21
C THR A 30 -6.45 9.43 -12.45
N LYS A 31 -6.03 10.67 -12.63
CA LYS A 31 -4.61 11.01 -12.69
C LYS A 31 -3.85 10.48 -11.47
N THR A 32 -2.65 9.94 -11.70
CA THR A 32 -1.69 9.61 -10.64
C THR A 32 -1.18 10.91 -10.02
N GLU A 33 -1.58 11.15 -8.78
CA GLU A 33 -1.20 12.35 -8.03
C GLU A 33 -0.43 12.02 -6.73
N VAL A 34 -0.48 10.76 -6.27
CA VAL A 34 0.38 10.30 -5.17
C VAL A 34 1.83 10.33 -5.65
N PRO A 35 2.72 11.06 -4.95
CA PRO A 35 4.11 11.20 -5.39
C PRO A 35 4.79 9.84 -5.53
N PRO A 36 5.50 9.54 -6.64
CA PRO A 36 6.24 8.29 -6.78
C PRO A 36 7.24 8.06 -5.64
N SER A 37 7.87 9.13 -5.14
CA SER A 37 8.80 9.07 -4.02
C SER A 37 8.14 8.59 -2.71
N LEU A 38 6.84 8.87 -2.50
CA LEU A 38 6.08 8.33 -1.38
C LEU A 38 5.97 6.81 -1.52
N VAL A 39 5.54 6.33 -2.68
CA VAL A 39 5.39 4.88 -2.94
C VAL A 39 6.74 4.17 -2.81
N SER A 40 7.77 4.66 -3.50
CA SER A 40 9.10 4.05 -3.50
C SER A 40 9.76 4.08 -2.12
N SER A 41 9.61 5.16 -1.36
CA SER A 41 10.17 5.23 0.01
C SER A 41 9.41 4.34 0.99
N ALA A 42 8.10 4.17 0.82
CA ALA A 42 7.31 3.26 1.62
C ALA A 42 7.73 1.80 1.38
N TYR A 43 7.93 1.41 0.11
CA TYR A 43 8.45 0.09 -0.24
C TYR A 43 9.90 -0.11 0.20
N TYR A 44 10.76 0.91 0.11
CA TYR A 44 12.11 0.81 0.63
C TYR A 44 12.12 0.54 2.14
N PHE A 45 11.28 1.23 2.91
CA PHE A 45 11.09 0.93 4.32
C PHE A 45 10.59 -0.50 4.56
N TYR A 46 9.64 -0.97 3.75
CA TYR A 46 9.12 -2.33 3.81
C TYR A 46 10.23 -3.37 3.56
N ASP A 47 11.04 -3.17 2.52
CA ASP A 47 12.16 -4.05 2.18
C ASP A 47 13.24 -4.07 3.26
N LEU A 48 13.56 -2.93 3.88
CA LEU A 48 14.49 -2.85 5.02
C LEU A 48 13.95 -3.65 6.21
N THR A 49 12.66 -3.49 6.52
CA THR A 49 11.99 -4.24 7.59
C THR A 49 11.99 -5.75 7.31
N LEU A 50 11.67 -6.13 6.08
CA LEU A 50 11.67 -7.53 5.66
C LEU A 50 13.08 -8.13 5.70
N MET A 51 14.10 -7.38 5.26
CA MET A 51 15.49 -7.83 5.31
C MET A 51 16.00 -7.98 6.75
N SER A 52 15.56 -7.11 7.67
CA SER A 52 15.86 -7.26 9.10
C SER A 52 15.26 -8.56 9.67
N LYS A 53 14.02 -8.91 9.29
CA LYS A 53 13.37 -10.18 9.67
C LYS A 53 14.07 -11.39 9.05
N ILE A 54 14.40 -11.34 7.75
CA ILE A 54 15.14 -12.40 7.06
C ILE A 54 16.50 -12.62 7.72
N ALA A 55 17.23 -11.54 8.02
CA ALA A 55 18.52 -11.62 8.70
C ALA A 55 18.39 -12.27 10.09
N ASN A 56 17.30 -11.97 10.82
CA ASN A 56 17.03 -12.60 12.11
C ASN A 56 16.80 -14.12 11.97
N VAL A 57 16.02 -14.56 10.99
CA VAL A 57 15.77 -15.99 10.71
C VAL A 57 17.06 -16.73 10.31
N LEU A 58 18.01 -16.04 9.70
CA LEU A 58 19.28 -16.61 9.24
C LEU A 58 20.43 -16.44 10.25
N ASP A 59 20.13 -16.07 11.50
CA ASP A 59 21.11 -15.80 12.56
C ASP A 59 22.20 -14.77 12.17
N LYS A 60 21.81 -13.74 11.40
CA LYS A 60 22.66 -12.62 10.98
C LYS A 60 22.35 -11.39 11.82
N SER A 61 22.73 -11.42 13.10
CA SER A 61 22.42 -10.37 14.07
C SER A 61 22.88 -8.96 13.64
N ASP A 62 24.10 -8.85 13.08
CA ASP A 62 24.64 -7.56 12.64
C ASP A 62 23.84 -6.97 11.47
N ASP A 63 23.44 -7.81 10.52
CA ASP A 63 22.59 -7.38 9.40
C ASP A 63 21.19 -7.00 9.90
N SER A 64 20.61 -7.81 10.80
CA SER A 64 19.29 -7.54 11.35
C SER A 64 19.24 -6.18 12.04
N LYS A 65 20.25 -5.89 12.87
CA LYS A 65 20.44 -4.59 13.51
C LYS A 65 20.62 -3.48 12.47
N TYR A 66 21.55 -3.64 11.52
CA TYR A 66 21.82 -2.65 10.49
C TYR A 66 20.55 -2.25 9.71
N TYR A 67 19.78 -3.24 9.23
CA TYR A 67 18.56 -2.96 8.47
C TYR A 67 17.45 -2.38 9.34
N SER A 68 17.32 -2.79 10.61
CA SER A 68 16.33 -2.22 11.54
C SER A 68 16.60 -0.74 11.84
N GLU A 69 17.85 -0.37 12.10
CA GLU A 69 18.25 1.02 12.35
C GLU A 69 18.01 1.89 11.12
N LYS A 70 18.25 1.34 9.93
CA LYS A 70 18.01 2.02 8.67
C LYS A 70 16.52 2.19 8.38
N ALA A 71 15.70 1.17 8.61
CA ALA A 71 14.25 1.26 8.52
C ALA A 71 13.71 2.36 9.44
N ASN A 72 14.20 2.44 10.68
CA ASN A 72 13.82 3.50 11.62
C ASN A 72 14.18 4.90 11.12
N LYS A 73 15.38 5.09 10.54
CA LYS A 73 15.78 6.36 9.92
C LYS A 73 14.86 6.74 8.76
N THR A 74 14.58 5.79 7.85
CA THR A 74 13.65 6.00 6.73
C THR A 74 12.24 6.33 7.23
N LYS A 75 11.74 5.66 8.27
CA LYS A 75 10.43 5.96 8.88
C LYS A 75 10.36 7.41 9.40
N ILE A 76 11.41 7.89 10.06
CA ILE A 76 11.46 9.28 10.54
C ILE A 76 11.45 10.25 9.36
N ALA A 77 12.32 10.03 8.37
CA ALA A 77 12.38 10.88 7.18
C ALA A 77 11.06 10.89 6.40
N PHE A 78 10.41 9.73 6.28
CA PHE A 78 9.15 9.56 5.56
C PHE A 78 8.03 10.39 6.21
N ASN A 79 7.91 10.33 7.54
CA ASN A 79 6.92 11.10 8.27
C ASN A 79 7.21 12.61 8.20
N ASN A 80 8.48 13.02 8.29
CA ASN A 80 8.84 14.44 8.17
C ASN A 80 8.51 15.02 6.79
N GLU A 81 8.64 14.22 5.72
CA GLU A 81 8.39 14.67 4.35
C GLU A 81 6.91 14.61 3.98
N PHE A 82 6.24 13.51 4.32
CA PHE A 82 4.92 13.20 3.74
C PHE A 82 3.75 13.34 4.72
N PHE A 83 3.97 13.33 6.04
CA PHE A 83 2.87 13.37 7.01
C PHE A 83 2.55 14.79 7.46
N ASP A 84 1.28 15.17 7.38
CA ASP A 84 0.79 16.42 7.96
C ASP A 84 -0.07 16.15 9.21
N PRO A 85 0.43 16.47 10.43
CA PRO A 85 -0.29 16.24 11.67
C PRO A 85 -1.53 17.14 11.84
N THR A 86 -1.64 18.24 11.07
CA THR A 86 -2.80 19.14 11.15
C THR A 86 -4.01 18.56 10.43
N THR A 87 -3.79 17.93 9.28
CA THR A 87 -4.84 17.28 8.48
C THR A 87 -4.98 15.79 8.78
N ASN A 88 -3.98 15.19 9.44
CA ASN A 88 -3.82 13.74 9.65
C ASN A 88 -3.78 12.96 8.33
N ASN A 89 -3.27 13.55 7.27
CA ASN A 89 -3.10 12.92 5.98
C ASN A 89 -1.63 12.83 5.60
N TYR A 90 -1.33 11.81 4.78
CA TYR A 90 -0.10 11.80 4.01
C TYR A 90 -0.34 12.45 2.65
N SER A 91 0.61 13.29 2.24
CA SER A 91 0.57 14.01 0.95
C SER A 91 -0.81 14.68 0.74
N ILE A 92 -1.45 14.43 -0.39
CA ILE A 92 -2.74 14.99 -0.79
C ILE A 92 -3.97 14.26 -0.20
N GLY A 93 -3.78 13.29 0.71
CA GLY A 93 -4.88 12.60 1.39
C GLY A 93 -5.75 11.69 0.51
N ARG A 94 -5.20 11.25 -0.63
CA ARG A 94 -5.83 10.19 -1.46
C ARG A 94 -5.70 8.83 -0.78
N GLN A 95 -6.53 7.86 -1.20
CA GLN A 95 -6.54 6.52 -0.62
C GLN A 95 -5.12 5.93 -0.59
N GLY A 96 -4.44 5.87 -1.74
CA GLY A 96 -3.08 5.32 -1.84
C GLY A 96 -2.07 5.98 -0.89
N ALA A 97 -2.11 7.31 -0.76
CA ALA A 97 -1.18 8.06 0.10
C ALA A 97 -1.29 7.66 1.58
N ASN A 98 -2.50 7.41 2.09
CA ASN A 98 -2.71 6.96 3.47
C ASN A 98 -2.58 5.44 3.63
N ILE A 99 -2.85 4.65 2.59
CA ILE A 99 -2.79 3.18 2.65
C ILE A 99 -1.37 2.68 2.87
N PHE A 100 -0.38 3.13 2.09
CA PHE A 100 1.00 2.64 2.21
C PHE A 100 1.55 2.76 3.64
N PRO A 101 1.47 3.92 4.31
CA PRO A 101 2.00 4.03 5.66
C PRO A 101 1.20 3.24 6.70
N LEU A 102 -0.12 3.09 6.55
CA LEU A 102 -0.94 2.23 7.40
C LEU A 102 -0.59 0.74 7.22
N ALA A 103 -0.43 0.30 5.98
CA ALA A 103 -0.12 -1.09 5.64
C ALA A 103 1.27 -1.50 6.14
N PHE A 104 2.28 -0.65 5.93
CA PHE A 104 3.66 -0.98 6.27
C PHE A 104 4.05 -0.63 7.70
N GLY A 105 3.21 0.11 8.45
CA GLY A 105 3.52 0.50 9.84
C GLY A 105 4.45 1.71 9.94
N LEU A 106 4.35 2.64 8.98
CA LEU A 106 5.07 3.92 8.99
C LEU A 106 4.37 4.98 9.83
N VAL A 107 3.08 4.87 10.10
CA VAL A 107 2.36 5.86 10.92
C VAL A 107 2.89 5.86 12.35
N PRO A 108 3.08 7.02 12.99
CA PRO A 108 3.32 7.08 14.43
C PRO A 108 2.08 6.61 15.19
N ALA A 109 2.28 5.86 16.28
CA ALA A 109 1.20 5.12 16.95
C ALA A 109 0.04 6.03 17.40
N GLU A 110 0.34 7.26 17.82
CA GLU A 110 -0.64 8.25 18.27
C GLU A 110 -1.49 8.86 17.14
N TYR A 111 -1.11 8.65 15.87
CA TYR A 111 -1.83 9.11 14.69
C TYR A 111 -2.49 7.98 13.89
N GLU A 112 -2.22 6.71 14.22
CA GLU A 112 -2.66 5.56 13.43
C GLU A 112 -4.18 5.56 13.18
N ASN A 113 -4.96 5.69 14.26
CA ASN A 113 -6.43 5.79 14.15
C ASN A 113 -6.88 7.05 13.41
N LYS A 114 -6.19 8.18 13.56
CA LYS A 114 -6.58 9.44 12.90
C LYS A 114 -6.36 9.38 11.40
N VAL A 115 -5.25 8.80 10.96
CA VAL A 115 -4.95 8.58 9.54
C VAL A 115 -5.94 7.57 8.96
N PHE A 116 -6.24 6.51 9.71
CA PHE A 116 -7.26 5.54 9.30
C PHE A 116 -8.65 6.17 9.16
N GLU A 117 -9.08 7.02 10.09
CA GLU A 117 -10.34 7.78 10.00
C GLU A 117 -10.37 8.66 8.75
N LYS A 118 -9.24 9.26 8.35
CA LYS A 118 -9.15 10.03 7.09
C LYS A 118 -9.27 9.15 5.86
N LEU A 119 -8.69 7.96 5.87
CA LEU A 119 -8.88 6.96 4.81
C LEU A 119 -10.35 6.55 4.70
N VAL A 120 -10.99 6.22 5.81
CA VAL A 120 -12.42 5.87 5.87
C VAL A 120 -13.29 7.00 5.33
N TYR A 121 -13.07 8.23 5.80
CA TYR A 121 -13.80 9.41 5.32
C TYR A 121 -13.64 9.59 3.81
N ASN A 122 -12.42 9.46 3.29
CA ASN A 122 -12.17 9.56 1.86
C ASN A 122 -13.00 8.52 1.09
N ILE A 123 -12.97 7.26 1.51
CA ILE A 123 -13.71 6.17 0.86
C ILE A 123 -15.22 6.45 0.93
N GLU A 124 -15.78 6.68 2.11
CA GLU A 124 -17.23 6.79 2.30
C GLU A 124 -17.82 8.07 1.68
N VAL A 125 -17.11 9.20 1.81
CA VAL A 125 -17.64 10.51 1.45
C VAL A 125 -17.15 10.96 0.08
N ASN A 126 -15.85 10.91 -0.17
CA ASN A 126 -15.26 11.45 -1.40
C ASN A 126 -15.43 10.48 -2.57
N SER A 127 -15.06 9.22 -2.37
CA SER A 127 -15.14 8.16 -3.39
C SER A 127 -16.46 7.40 -3.37
N LYS A 128 -17.35 7.68 -2.40
CA LYS A 128 -18.67 7.05 -2.27
C LYS A 128 -18.60 5.52 -2.27
N GLY A 129 -17.62 4.96 -1.56
CA GLY A 129 -17.37 3.53 -1.44
C GLY A 129 -16.75 2.90 -2.68
N HIS A 130 -15.99 3.64 -3.50
CA HIS A 130 -15.25 3.11 -4.64
C HIS A 130 -13.74 3.09 -4.37
N PHE A 131 -13.03 2.29 -5.19
CA PHE A 131 -11.58 2.38 -5.28
C PHE A 131 -11.14 3.74 -5.79
N ASP A 132 -10.06 4.27 -5.23
CA ASP A 132 -9.32 5.40 -5.79
C ASP A 132 -7.84 5.05 -6.01
N THR A 133 -7.51 3.77 -5.88
CA THR A 133 -6.14 3.26 -5.81
C THR A 133 -5.64 2.77 -7.17
N GLY A 134 -4.35 2.98 -7.39
CA GLY A 134 -3.60 2.29 -8.43
C GLY A 134 -3.14 0.90 -7.98
N MET A 135 -2.37 0.24 -8.84
CA MET A 135 -1.99 -1.17 -8.69
C MET A 135 -1.34 -1.48 -7.34
N MET A 136 -0.52 -0.56 -6.83
CA MET A 136 0.32 -0.78 -5.68
C MET A 136 -0.44 -0.69 -4.36
N ALA A 137 -1.52 0.11 -4.30
CA ALA A 137 -2.31 0.32 -3.08
C ALA A 137 -3.58 -0.54 -3.03
N THR A 138 -4.14 -0.92 -4.18
CA THR A 138 -5.36 -1.74 -4.27
C THR A 138 -5.38 -3.00 -3.38
N PRO A 139 -4.34 -3.86 -3.36
CA PRO A 139 -4.36 -5.02 -2.46
C PRO A 139 -4.42 -4.62 -0.97
N TYR A 140 -3.61 -3.65 -0.58
CA TYR A 140 -3.53 -3.21 0.81
C TYR A 140 -4.76 -2.45 1.29
N LEU A 141 -5.56 -1.86 0.40
CA LEU A 141 -6.80 -1.19 0.81
C LEU A 141 -7.71 -2.14 1.61
N LEU A 142 -7.93 -3.35 1.09
CA LEU A 142 -8.81 -4.34 1.71
C LEU A 142 -8.23 -4.87 3.01
N GLU A 143 -6.92 -5.12 3.02
CA GLU A 143 -6.19 -5.58 4.20
C GLU A 143 -6.22 -4.53 5.34
N VAL A 144 -5.91 -3.26 5.02
CA VAL A 144 -5.94 -2.16 6.00
C VAL A 144 -7.34 -1.96 6.54
N LEU A 145 -8.37 -1.90 5.69
CA LEU A 145 -9.75 -1.77 6.16
C LEU A 145 -10.13 -2.91 7.11
N THR A 146 -9.78 -4.15 6.77
CA THR A 146 -10.09 -5.32 7.60
C THR A 146 -9.33 -5.30 8.92
N LYS A 147 -8.01 -5.05 8.88
CA LYS A 147 -7.14 -5.00 10.07
C LYS A 147 -7.61 -3.96 11.09
N PHE A 148 -8.16 -2.85 10.61
CA PHE A 148 -8.69 -1.78 11.45
C PHE A 148 -10.20 -1.91 11.74
N GLY A 149 -10.79 -3.09 11.53
CA GLY A 149 -12.16 -3.40 11.94
C GLY A 149 -13.25 -2.88 11.01
N ARG A 150 -12.92 -2.45 9.78
CA ARG A 150 -13.85 -2.01 8.74
C ARG A 150 -13.96 -2.99 7.57
N ALA A 151 -14.09 -4.28 7.89
CA ALA A 151 -14.34 -5.32 6.88
C ALA A 151 -15.66 -5.09 6.12
N ASP A 152 -16.64 -4.41 6.75
CA ASP A 152 -17.88 -3.94 6.12
C ASP A 152 -17.60 -2.97 4.96
N LEU A 153 -16.63 -2.07 5.14
CA LEU A 153 -16.24 -1.12 4.10
C LEU A 153 -15.42 -1.79 3.00
N ALA A 154 -14.53 -2.72 3.36
CA ALA A 154 -13.80 -3.54 2.39
C ALA A 154 -14.77 -4.31 1.48
N TYR A 155 -15.80 -4.92 2.06
CA TYR A 155 -16.87 -5.58 1.31
C TYR A 155 -17.65 -4.58 0.43
N THR A 156 -18.00 -3.41 0.97
CA THR A 156 -18.70 -2.36 0.21
C THR A 156 -17.93 -1.95 -1.04
N VAL A 157 -16.62 -1.70 -0.91
CA VAL A 157 -15.75 -1.30 -2.03
C VAL A 157 -15.65 -2.42 -3.06
N MET A 158 -15.44 -3.67 -2.63
CA MET A 158 -15.37 -4.81 -3.56
C MET A 158 -16.69 -5.12 -4.28
N ASN A 159 -17.82 -4.80 -3.66
CA ASN A 159 -19.15 -5.12 -4.20
C ASN A 159 -19.77 -4.00 -5.04
N ARG A 160 -19.02 -2.92 -5.33
CA ARG A 160 -19.45 -1.91 -6.31
C ARG A 160 -19.57 -2.51 -7.70
N ARG A 161 -20.58 -2.03 -8.45
CA ARG A 161 -20.88 -2.44 -9.83
C ARG A 161 -20.72 -1.31 -10.85
N ASP A 162 -20.56 -0.08 -10.38
CA ASP A 162 -20.32 1.13 -11.14
C ASP A 162 -18.85 1.57 -11.08
N TYR A 163 -18.47 2.52 -11.94
CA TYR A 163 -17.08 2.95 -12.09
C TYR A 163 -16.62 3.77 -10.87
N PRO A 164 -15.38 3.56 -10.39
CA PRO A 164 -14.43 2.50 -10.70
C PRO A 164 -14.57 1.29 -9.76
N SER A 165 -14.70 0.08 -10.31
CA SER A 165 -14.77 -1.15 -9.52
C SER A 165 -14.48 -2.39 -10.37
N PHE A 166 -14.20 -3.52 -9.72
CA PHE A 166 -14.17 -4.82 -10.42
C PHE A 166 -15.54 -5.20 -10.97
N GLY A 167 -16.62 -4.85 -10.27
CA GLY A 167 -17.98 -5.09 -10.76
C GLY A 167 -18.27 -4.32 -12.05
N TYR A 168 -17.77 -3.10 -12.20
CA TYR A 168 -17.87 -2.34 -13.45
C TYR A 168 -17.27 -3.07 -14.66
N ASN A 169 -16.13 -3.73 -14.47
CA ASN A 169 -15.48 -4.55 -15.50
C ASN A 169 -16.35 -5.77 -15.82
N ILE A 170 -16.84 -6.47 -14.79
CA ILE A 170 -17.70 -7.66 -14.94
C ILE A 170 -18.99 -7.32 -15.68
N GLU A 171 -19.65 -6.20 -15.35
CA GLU A 171 -20.86 -5.70 -16.04
C GLU A 171 -20.61 -5.39 -17.53
N ARG A 172 -19.35 -5.25 -17.94
CA ARG A 172 -18.93 -5.06 -19.34
C ARG A 172 -18.42 -6.34 -20.01
N GLY A 173 -18.63 -7.49 -19.39
CA GLY A 173 -18.26 -8.79 -19.94
C GLY A 173 -16.79 -9.15 -19.74
N ALA A 174 -16.09 -8.50 -18.80
CA ALA A 174 -14.75 -8.93 -18.43
C ALA A 174 -14.77 -10.38 -17.91
N THR A 175 -13.96 -11.24 -18.52
CA THR A 175 -13.71 -12.62 -18.08
C THR A 175 -12.30 -12.80 -17.51
N SER A 176 -11.51 -11.73 -17.52
CA SER A 176 -10.15 -11.58 -17.00
C SER A 176 -10.00 -10.20 -16.34
N ILE A 177 -8.90 -9.97 -15.64
CA ILE A 177 -8.61 -8.68 -15.00
C ILE A 177 -8.03 -7.71 -16.04
N TRP A 178 -8.51 -6.47 -16.05
CA TRP A 178 -8.07 -5.42 -16.97
C TRP A 178 -6.89 -4.63 -16.41
N GLU A 179 -6.06 -4.06 -17.30
CA GLU A 179 -4.91 -3.23 -16.96
C GLU A 179 -5.31 -1.87 -16.36
N THR A 180 -6.38 -1.27 -16.87
CA THR A 180 -6.94 -0.02 -16.38
C THR A 180 -8.38 -0.22 -15.92
N TRP A 181 -8.82 0.61 -14.97
CA TRP A 181 -10.20 0.60 -14.49
C TRP A 181 -11.24 0.90 -15.58
N LEU A 182 -10.85 1.62 -16.64
CA LEU A 182 -11.74 1.93 -17.77
C LEU A 182 -11.78 0.82 -18.83
N GLY A 183 -10.76 -0.04 -18.89
CA GLY A 183 -10.65 -1.07 -19.93
C GLY A 183 -10.30 -0.51 -21.31
N ASN A 184 -9.56 0.60 -21.38
CA ASN A 184 -9.09 1.19 -22.64
C ASN A 184 -7.75 0.60 -23.13
N ASP A 185 -7.09 -0.21 -22.30
CA ASP A 185 -5.82 -0.89 -22.60
C ASP A 185 -5.99 -2.43 -22.52
N SER A 186 -4.99 -3.19 -22.08
CA SER A 186 -5.09 -4.65 -22.05
C SER A 186 -6.26 -5.15 -21.18
N HIS A 187 -7.01 -6.13 -21.69
CA HIS A 187 -8.09 -6.80 -20.95
C HIS A 187 -7.64 -8.05 -20.21
N SER A 188 -6.34 -8.34 -20.19
CA SER A 188 -5.78 -9.53 -19.52
C SER A 188 -4.46 -9.18 -18.83
N HIS A 189 -4.56 -8.46 -17.71
CA HIS A 189 -3.44 -7.98 -16.92
C HIS A 189 -3.64 -8.34 -15.43
N PRO A 190 -2.78 -9.16 -14.80
CA PRO A 190 -3.07 -9.77 -13.50
C PRO A 190 -2.85 -8.86 -12.29
N MET A 191 -2.29 -7.66 -12.48
CA MET A 191 -1.83 -6.75 -11.43
C MET A 191 -2.87 -6.43 -10.35
N PHE A 192 -4.12 -6.17 -10.75
CA PHE A 192 -5.22 -5.90 -9.81
C PHE A 192 -5.82 -7.19 -9.21
N GLY A 193 -5.44 -8.36 -9.71
CA GLY A 193 -5.88 -9.66 -9.19
C GLY A 193 -5.30 -9.99 -7.81
N SER A 194 -4.37 -9.18 -7.29
CA SER A 194 -3.84 -9.32 -5.93
C SER A 194 -4.93 -9.25 -4.84
N VAL A 195 -6.08 -8.63 -5.11
CA VAL A 195 -7.26 -8.65 -4.21
C VAL A 195 -7.76 -10.06 -3.91
N CYS A 196 -7.44 -11.05 -4.75
CA CYS A 196 -7.77 -12.46 -4.50
C CYS A 196 -7.21 -12.96 -3.16
N ALA A 197 -6.05 -12.45 -2.71
CA ALA A 197 -5.47 -12.81 -1.42
C ALA A 197 -6.44 -12.52 -0.27
N TRP A 198 -7.14 -11.38 -0.33
CA TRP A 198 -8.13 -10.99 0.68
C TRP A 198 -9.30 -11.98 0.78
N PHE A 199 -9.75 -12.56 -0.34
CA PHE A 199 -10.80 -13.59 -0.32
C PHE A 199 -10.35 -14.84 0.43
N PHE A 200 -9.11 -15.32 0.24
CA PHE A 200 -8.63 -16.51 0.93
C PHE A 200 -8.30 -16.24 2.40
N GLN A 201 -7.55 -15.17 2.66
CA GLN A 201 -7.00 -14.85 3.98
C GLN A 201 -8.03 -14.25 4.94
N THR A 202 -8.94 -13.43 4.42
CA THR A 202 -9.97 -12.77 5.25
C THR A 202 -11.29 -13.52 5.19
N LEU A 203 -11.91 -13.64 4.01
CA LEU A 203 -13.23 -14.27 3.92
C LEU A 203 -13.17 -15.79 4.16
N GLY A 204 -12.15 -16.46 3.62
CA GLY A 204 -11.90 -17.88 3.84
C GLY A 204 -11.21 -18.18 5.17
N GLY A 205 -10.55 -17.19 5.78
CA GLY A 205 -9.81 -17.35 7.04
C GLY A 205 -8.55 -18.22 6.94
N ILE A 206 -8.05 -18.50 5.73
CA ILE A 206 -6.91 -19.39 5.50
C ILE A 206 -5.62 -18.57 5.47
N ASN A 207 -4.82 -18.69 6.52
CA ASN A 207 -3.58 -17.93 6.70
C ASN A 207 -2.41 -18.85 7.07
N PRO A 208 -1.17 -18.52 6.65
CA PRO A 208 0.01 -19.22 7.14
C PRO A 208 0.20 -18.98 8.64
N ASP A 209 0.60 -20.02 9.37
CA ASP A 209 1.02 -19.90 10.77
C ASP A 209 2.48 -19.40 10.79
N PRO A 210 2.75 -18.20 11.32
CA PRO A 210 4.12 -17.67 11.37
C PRO A 210 5.06 -18.51 12.25
N ASP A 211 4.53 -19.27 13.21
CA ASP A 211 5.32 -20.14 14.09
C ASP A 211 5.51 -21.55 13.49
N ASN A 212 4.66 -21.96 12.54
CA ASN A 212 4.71 -23.24 11.83
C ASN A 212 4.44 -23.06 10.31
N PRO A 213 5.36 -22.40 9.59
CA PRO A 213 5.14 -21.95 8.21
C PRO A 213 5.14 -23.07 7.15
#